data_AF-A0A8H4AX99-F1
#
_entry.id   AF-A0A8H4AX99-F1
#
_cell.length_a   1.000
_cell.length_b   1.000
_cell.length_c   1.000
_cell.angle_alpha   90.00
_cell.angle_beta   90.00
_cell.angle_gamma   90.00
#
_symmetry.space_group_name_H-M   'P 1'
#
loop_
_entity.id
_entity.type
_entity.pdbx_description
1 polymer ?
#
loop_
_entity_poly.entity_id
_entity_poly.type
_entity_poly.pdbx_seq_one_letter_code
_entity_poly.pdbx_strand_id
1 'polypeptide(L)'
;MASPTKWNIDDKFTFLSVSSDGLEVTYVGPGEKADSAAIRADLPILPQCGLFYFEINILDKGDNGEIGIGFCAKTVNLNRMPGWENNSWGYHGDDGNFYCCSGTGKSYGPLFTTGDTIGCCLNFRYKVAFYTKNGVHLGIAFQDLEGELYPCVGMRSRGGSMKVNFGHEKFKYTAINDDDISDKLLKEKWIKAINQCNDELEFSIKDDNFCTC
;
A
#
# COMPACT_ATOMS: atom_id res chain seq x y z
N MET A 1 -2.69 -18.85 1.63
CA MET A 1 -1.58 -18.50 0.70
C MET A 1 -0.69 -17.50 1.42
N ALA A 2 0.63 -17.54 1.21
CA ALA A 2 1.52 -16.58 1.83
C ALA A 2 1.28 -15.18 1.25
N SER A 3 1.28 -14.15 2.09
CA SER A 3 1.02 -12.76 1.74
C SER A 3 1.99 -11.88 2.54
N PRO A 4 2.32 -10.66 2.08
CA PRO A 4 3.18 -9.77 2.84
C PRO A 4 2.63 -9.53 4.25
N THR A 5 3.48 -9.65 5.28
CA THR A 5 3.07 -9.45 6.68
C THR A 5 3.90 -8.42 7.42
N LYS A 6 5.09 -8.09 6.91
CA LYS A 6 6.01 -7.14 7.54
C LYS A 6 7.04 -6.64 6.53
N TRP A 7 7.86 -5.69 6.95
CA TRP A 7 9.01 -5.24 6.17
C TRP A 7 10.15 -6.26 6.18
N ASN A 8 10.88 -6.34 5.06
CA ASN A 8 12.04 -7.21 4.94
C ASN A 8 13.31 -6.49 5.43
N ILE A 9 13.85 -6.91 6.57
CA ILE A 9 15.05 -6.30 7.16
C ILE A 9 16.31 -6.48 6.28
N ASP A 10 16.32 -7.50 5.42
CA ASP A 10 17.42 -7.81 4.51
C ASP A 10 17.24 -7.16 3.12
N ASP A 11 16.06 -6.61 2.82
CA ASP A 11 15.72 -5.99 1.53
C ASP A 11 15.30 -4.52 1.70
N LYS A 12 16.25 -3.75 2.22
CA LYS A 12 16.13 -2.32 2.49
C LYS A 12 17.43 -1.59 2.20
N PHE A 13 17.35 -0.27 2.00
CA PHE A 13 18.54 0.56 2.01
C PHE A 13 19.06 0.84 3.43
N THR A 14 20.34 1.18 3.56
CA THR A 14 21.03 1.25 4.86
C THR A 14 20.52 2.36 5.78
N PHE A 15 19.96 3.43 5.21
CA PHE A 15 19.39 4.57 5.97
C PHE A 15 18.01 4.31 6.58
N LEU A 16 17.53 3.07 6.55
CA LEU A 16 16.31 2.66 7.23
C LEU A 16 16.63 1.74 8.40
N SER A 17 16.05 2.04 9.55
CA SER A 17 15.93 1.11 10.68
C SER A 17 14.53 0.53 10.70
N VAL A 18 14.42 -0.73 11.12
CA VAL A 18 13.15 -1.46 11.22
C VAL A 18 13.00 -1.94 12.65
N SER A 19 11.80 -1.78 13.21
CA SER A 19 11.42 -2.32 14.51
C SER A 19 11.53 -3.84 14.57
N SER A 20 11.57 -4.39 15.79
CA SER A 20 11.74 -5.84 16.01
C SER A 20 10.59 -6.70 15.49
N ASP A 21 9.37 -6.15 15.46
CA ASP A 21 8.20 -6.83 14.88
C ASP A 21 8.13 -6.70 13.34
N GLY A 22 8.97 -5.83 12.76
CA GLY A 22 9.04 -5.60 11.32
C GLY A 22 7.98 -4.64 10.78
N LEU A 23 7.22 -3.94 11.62
CA LEU A 23 6.06 -3.14 11.16
C LEU A 23 6.38 -1.65 11.04
N GLU A 24 7.27 -1.14 11.89
CA GLU A 24 7.70 0.26 11.87
C GLU A 24 9.03 0.43 11.16
N VAL A 25 9.13 1.47 10.33
CA VAL A 25 10.35 1.88 9.63
C VAL A 25 10.64 3.32 10.00
N THR A 26 11.89 3.59 10.38
CA THR A 26 12.37 4.95 10.69
C THR A 26 13.58 5.28 9.84
N TYR A 27 13.59 6.47 9.25
CA TYR A 27 14.71 7.01 8.51
C TYR A 27 15.80 7.51 9.47
N VAL A 28 17.00 6.93 9.33
CA VAL A 28 18.18 7.19 10.17
C VAL A 28 19.35 7.74 9.35
N GLY A 29 19.12 8.10 8.09
CA GLY A 29 20.11 8.73 7.22
C GLY A 29 20.35 10.22 7.53
N PRO A 30 21.29 10.86 6.80
CA PRO A 30 21.66 12.26 7.03
C PRO A 30 20.54 13.25 6.68
N GLY A 31 19.68 12.88 5.72
CA GLY A 31 18.61 13.74 5.21
C GLY A 31 19.05 14.70 4.09
N GLU A 32 20.16 14.42 3.40
CA GLU A 32 20.57 15.22 2.23
C GLU A 32 19.83 14.78 0.96
N LYS A 33 19.91 15.60 -0.09
CA LYS A 33 19.15 15.35 -1.34
C LYS A 33 19.50 14.01 -2.02
N ALA A 34 20.68 13.47 -1.80
CA ALA A 34 21.09 12.20 -2.39
C ALA A 34 20.64 10.96 -1.58
N ASP A 35 20.11 11.15 -0.37
CA ASP A 35 20.03 10.08 0.64
C ASP A 35 18.66 9.40 0.69
N SER A 36 18.09 9.05 -0.46
CA SER A 36 16.79 8.37 -0.48
C SER A 36 16.92 6.92 -0.01
N ALA A 37 15.96 6.42 0.75
CA ALA A 37 16.03 5.07 1.28
C ALA A 37 14.67 4.40 1.22
N ALA A 38 14.60 3.23 0.60
CA ALA A 38 13.40 2.44 0.46
C ALA A 38 13.56 1.02 1.01
N ILE A 39 12.42 0.37 1.23
CA ILE A 39 12.30 -0.98 1.78
C ILE A 39 11.12 -1.69 1.12
N ARG A 40 11.29 -2.99 0.85
CA ARG A 40 10.22 -3.87 0.37
C ARG A 40 9.66 -4.71 1.51
N ALA A 41 8.43 -5.18 1.36
CA ALA A 41 7.86 -6.18 2.25
C ALA A 41 8.60 -7.53 2.13
N ASP A 42 8.36 -8.42 3.10
CA ASP A 42 8.95 -9.76 3.20
C ASP A 42 8.61 -10.68 2.02
N LEU A 43 7.43 -10.51 1.43
CA LEU A 43 6.94 -11.29 0.31
C LEU A 43 6.39 -10.41 -0.81
N PRO A 44 6.32 -10.92 -2.05
CA PRO A 44 5.58 -10.27 -3.11
C PRO A 44 4.08 -10.45 -2.91
N ILE A 45 3.31 -9.58 -3.57
CA ILE A 45 1.87 -9.74 -3.70
C ILE A 45 1.61 -10.75 -4.81
N LEU A 46 0.96 -11.85 -4.46
CA LEU A 46 0.61 -12.90 -5.40
C LEU A 46 -0.54 -12.43 -6.31
N PRO A 47 -0.42 -12.49 -7.65
CA PRO A 47 -1.49 -12.08 -8.56
C PRO A 47 -2.83 -12.81 -8.31
N GLN A 48 -2.77 -14.01 -7.75
CA GLN A 48 -3.93 -14.83 -7.40
C GLN A 48 -4.78 -14.21 -6.27
N CYS A 49 -4.27 -13.24 -5.51
CA CYS A 49 -5.04 -12.49 -4.53
C CYS A 49 -6.16 -11.66 -5.19
N GLY A 50 -6.04 -11.31 -6.47
CA GLY A 50 -7.00 -10.49 -7.21
C GLY A 50 -6.94 -9.00 -6.83
N LEU A 51 -6.96 -8.68 -5.55
CA LEU A 51 -6.71 -7.38 -4.97
C LEU A 51 -5.93 -7.53 -3.66
N PHE A 52 -5.12 -6.54 -3.37
CA PHE A 52 -4.32 -6.47 -2.16
C PHE A 52 -4.38 -5.06 -1.61
N TYR A 53 -4.53 -4.95 -0.29
CA TYR A 53 -4.65 -3.68 0.39
C TYR A 53 -3.80 -3.67 1.64
N PHE A 54 -3.10 -2.57 1.86
CA PHE A 54 -2.37 -2.28 3.10
C PHE A 54 -2.47 -0.80 3.42
N GLU A 55 -2.30 -0.46 4.69
CA GLU A 55 -2.26 0.93 5.16
C GLU A 55 -0.90 1.27 5.76
N ILE A 56 -0.49 2.52 5.58
CA ILE A 56 0.68 3.11 6.22
C ILE A 56 0.19 4.24 7.11
N ASN A 57 0.48 4.14 8.40
CA ASN A 57 0.30 5.22 9.36
C ASN A 57 1.57 6.06 9.41
N ILE A 58 1.48 7.35 9.11
CA ILE A 58 2.61 8.27 9.23
C ILE A 58 2.76 8.64 10.72
N LEU A 59 3.77 8.08 11.37
CA LEU A 59 4.03 8.33 12.80
C LEU A 59 4.70 9.68 13.00
N ASP A 60 5.68 10.00 12.16
CA ASP A 60 6.32 11.30 12.07
C ASP A 60 6.71 11.56 10.62
N LYS A 61 6.31 12.70 10.06
CA LYS A 61 6.69 13.09 8.70
C LYS A 61 8.16 13.48 8.58
N GLY A 62 8.86 13.70 9.69
CA GLY A 62 10.21 14.23 9.71
C GLY A 62 10.27 15.70 9.26
N ASP A 63 11.48 16.17 8.99
CA ASP A 63 11.75 17.58 8.70
C ASP A 63 10.93 18.10 7.49
N ASN A 64 10.91 17.34 6.39
CA ASN A 64 10.37 17.79 5.11
C ASN A 64 9.16 16.98 4.59
N GLY A 65 8.84 15.82 5.17
CA GLY A 65 7.72 15.00 4.69
C GLY A 65 7.95 14.27 3.36
N GLU A 66 9.20 14.20 2.87
CA GLU A 66 9.58 13.43 1.67
C GLU A 66 9.44 11.92 1.96
N ILE A 67 8.20 11.43 1.85
CA ILE A 67 7.76 10.05 2.10
C ILE A 67 7.04 9.56 0.85
N GLY A 68 7.47 8.42 0.30
CA GLY A 68 6.85 7.77 -0.85
C GLY A 68 6.28 6.42 -0.46
N ILE A 69 5.06 6.12 -0.92
CA ILE A 69 4.36 4.86 -0.62
C ILE A 69 3.84 4.25 -1.93
N GLY A 70 4.06 2.96 -2.15
CA GLY A 70 3.47 2.27 -3.29
C GLY A 70 4.00 0.86 -3.49
N PHE A 71 4.42 0.57 -4.73
CA PHE A 71 4.79 -0.77 -5.17
C PHE A 71 6.11 -0.74 -5.95
N CYS A 72 6.90 -1.80 -5.86
CA CYS A 72 8.05 -1.97 -6.75
C CYS A 72 8.37 -3.44 -7.01
N ALA A 73 9.04 -3.70 -8.13
CA ALA A 73 9.60 -5.01 -8.43
C ALA A 73 10.87 -5.29 -7.58
N LYS A 74 11.23 -6.57 -7.48
CA LYS A 74 12.41 -7.03 -6.72
C LYS A 74 13.73 -6.40 -7.17
N THR A 75 13.85 -6.03 -8.45
CA THR A 75 15.07 -5.50 -9.06
C THR A 75 15.27 -3.99 -8.85
N VAL A 76 14.28 -3.29 -8.29
CA VAL A 76 14.34 -1.84 -8.11
C VAL A 76 15.42 -1.47 -7.08
N ASN A 77 16.24 -0.46 -7.43
CA ASN A 77 17.25 0.10 -6.55
C ASN A 77 16.58 0.80 -5.36
N LEU A 78 16.91 0.36 -4.14
CA LEU A 78 16.32 0.89 -2.91
C LEU A 78 16.97 2.17 -2.39
N ASN A 79 18.01 2.69 -3.05
CA ASN A 79 18.54 4.04 -2.81
C ASN A 79 17.74 5.13 -3.56
N ARG A 80 16.43 4.90 -3.76
CA ARG A 80 15.52 5.74 -4.54
C ARG A 80 14.13 5.66 -3.92
N MET A 81 13.35 6.73 -4.06
CA MET A 81 11.96 6.76 -3.61
C MET A 81 11.07 5.89 -4.52
N PRO A 82 10.00 5.29 -3.99
CA PRO A 82 9.01 4.59 -4.80
C PRO A 82 8.51 5.45 -5.97
N GLY A 83 8.48 4.88 -7.17
CA GLY A 83 8.05 5.57 -8.39
C GLY A 83 9.17 6.14 -9.26
N TRP A 84 10.36 6.36 -8.72
CA TRP A 84 11.45 7.05 -9.45
C TRP A 84 12.27 6.18 -10.39
N GLU A 85 12.11 4.85 -10.32
CA GLU A 85 12.83 3.86 -11.12
C GLU A 85 11.86 3.01 -11.93
N ASN A 86 12.34 2.42 -13.02
CA ASN A 86 11.56 1.47 -13.81
C ASN A 86 11.00 0.34 -12.93
N ASN A 87 9.76 -0.07 -13.17
CA ASN A 87 9.02 -1.04 -12.36
C ASN A 87 8.82 -0.61 -10.90
N SER A 88 8.64 0.70 -10.68
CA SER A 88 8.29 1.27 -9.40
C SER A 88 7.21 2.33 -9.55
N TRP A 89 6.31 2.38 -8.57
CA TRP A 89 5.16 3.27 -8.52
C TRP A 89 5.03 3.81 -7.09
N GLY A 90 4.81 5.12 -6.94
CA GLY A 90 4.72 5.74 -5.62
C GLY A 90 3.88 7.01 -5.58
N TYR A 91 3.20 7.24 -4.47
CA TYR A 91 2.50 8.47 -4.10
C TYR A 91 3.28 9.16 -2.99
N HIS A 92 3.60 10.45 -3.17
CA HIS A 92 4.52 11.20 -2.32
C HIS A 92 3.80 12.23 -1.46
N GLY A 93 4.23 12.36 -0.21
CA GLY A 93 3.53 13.12 0.82
C GLY A 93 3.77 14.62 0.79
N ASP A 94 4.95 15.04 0.33
CA ASP A 94 5.41 16.42 0.29
C ASP A 94 4.81 17.25 -0.84
N ASP A 95 4.42 16.61 -1.95
CA ASP A 95 3.85 17.29 -3.12
C ASP A 95 2.48 16.75 -3.58
N GLY A 96 2.05 15.61 -3.05
CA GLY A 96 0.77 14.98 -3.40
C GLY A 96 0.77 14.35 -4.81
N ASN A 97 1.93 14.20 -5.43
CA ASN A 97 2.07 13.64 -6.77
C ASN A 97 2.19 12.12 -6.74
N PHE A 98 1.76 11.48 -7.84
CA PHE A 98 2.18 10.13 -8.14
C PHE A 98 3.43 10.14 -9.05
N TYR A 99 4.23 9.10 -8.92
CA TYR A 99 5.44 8.83 -9.69
C TYR A 99 5.34 7.41 -10.26
N CYS A 100 5.52 7.28 -11.57
CA CYS A 100 5.33 6.03 -12.30
C CYS A 100 6.52 5.81 -13.22
N CYS A 101 7.47 4.97 -12.81
CA CYS A 101 8.69 4.67 -13.57
C CYS A 101 9.46 5.92 -14.02
N SER A 102 9.42 7.00 -13.22
CA SER A 102 9.96 8.30 -13.60
C SER A 102 10.24 9.16 -12.37
N GLY A 103 11.33 9.93 -12.42
CA GLY A 103 11.61 10.97 -11.42
C GLY A 103 10.73 12.23 -11.56
N THR A 104 9.85 12.28 -12.55
CA THR A 104 8.91 13.40 -12.77
C THR A 104 7.52 12.99 -12.27
N GLY A 105 7.04 13.70 -11.24
CA GLY A 105 5.73 13.48 -10.66
C GLY A 105 4.59 14.09 -11.48
N LYS A 106 3.38 13.57 -11.26
CA LYS A 106 2.13 14.14 -11.79
C LYS A 106 1.13 14.34 -10.64
N SER A 107 0.36 15.43 -10.70
CA SER A 107 -0.66 15.73 -9.70
C SER A 107 -1.66 14.59 -9.56
N TYR A 108 -1.94 14.20 -8.32
CA TYR A 108 -2.78 13.07 -7.99
C TYR A 108 -3.74 13.36 -6.84
N GLY A 109 -3.17 13.57 -5.65
CA GLY A 109 -3.92 13.62 -4.41
C GLY A 109 -3.48 14.78 -3.52
N PRO A 110 -4.09 14.91 -2.33
CA PRO A 110 -3.65 15.88 -1.34
C PRO A 110 -2.23 15.55 -0.82
N LEU A 111 -1.63 16.47 -0.08
CA LEU A 111 -0.45 16.15 0.73
C LEU A 111 -0.81 15.17 1.85
N PHE A 112 0.17 14.49 2.43
CA PHE A 112 -0.03 13.73 3.67
C PHE A 112 1.12 13.91 4.67
N THR A 113 0.80 13.80 5.96
CA THR A 113 1.72 14.16 7.04
C THR A 113 1.48 13.34 8.31
N THR A 114 2.19 13.66 9.39
CA THR A 114 2.05 13.02 10.70
C THR A 114 0.59 12.87 11.11
N GLY A 115 0.20 11.65 11.48
CA GLY A 115 -1.16 11.28 11.90
C GLY A 115 -2.09 10.84 10.76
N ASP A 116 -1.71 11.07 9.50
CA ASP A 116 -2.46 10.54 8.36
C ASP A 116 -2.24 9.03 8.19
N THR A 117 -3.28 8.35 7.70
CA THR A 117 -3.23 6.96 7.24
C THR A 117 -3.40 6.94 5.73
N ILE A 118 -2.42 6.37 5.03
CA ILE A 118 -2.45 6.21 3.58
C ILE A 118 -2.62 4.73 3.24
N GLY A 119 -3.75 4.40 2.64
CA GLY A 119 -4.01 3.08 2.12
C GLY A 119 -3.57 2.93 0.67
N CYS A 120 -3.13 1.74 0.31
CA CYS A 120 -2.68 1.39 -1.03
C CYS A 120 -3.38 0.14 -1.50
N CYS A 121 -4.12 0.25 -2.59
CA CYS A 121 -4.80 -0.87 -3.22
C CYS A 121 -4.11 -1.22 -4.53
N LEU A 122 -3.82 -2.50 -4.73
CA LEU A 122 -3.44 -3.08 -6.02
C LEU A 122 -4.52 -4.05 -6.46
N ASN A 123 -5.12 -3.81 -7.62
CA ASN A 123 -6.10 -4.70 -8.23
C ASN A 123 -5.49 -5.36 -9.47
N PHE A 124 -5.10 -6.63 -9.35
CA PHE A 124 -4.50 -7.41 -10.45
C PHE A 124 -5.46 -7.72 -11.59
N ARG A 125 -6.77 -7.74 -11.32
CA ARG A 125 -7.76 -8.02 -12.37
C ARG A 125 -7.84 -6.87 -13.37
N TYR A 126 -7.84 -5.63 -12.90
CA TYR A 126 -7.85 -4.46 -13.77
C TYR A 126 -6.46 -3.87 -14.00
N LYS A 127 -5.43 -4.42 -13.33
CA LYS A 127 -4.06 -3.91 -13.36
C LYS A 127 -4.01 -2.43 -12.97
N VAL A 128 -4.78 -2.04 -11.96
CA VAL A 128 -4.82 -0.66 -11.46
C VAL A 128 -4.39 -0.61 -10.02
N ALA A 129 -3.89 0.55 -9.61
CA ALA A 129 -3.67 0.87 -8.22
C ALA A 129 -4.26 2.23 -7.88
N PHE A 130 -4.83 2.32 -6.68
CA PHE A 130 -5.39 3.53 -6.11
C PHE A 130 -4.92 3.69 -4.66
N TYR A 131 -5.05 4.91 -4.15
CA TYR A 131 -4.75 5.23 -2.77
C TYR A 131 -6.00 5.69 -2.03
N THR A 132 -5.92 5.61 -0.71
CA THR A 132 -6.90 6.21 0.19
C THR A 132 -6.16 7.09 1.18
N LYS A 133 -6.77 8.19 1.61
CA LYS A 133 -6.28 8.99 2.73
C LYS A 133 -7.34 9.02 3.82
N ASN A 134 -6.98 8.56 5.02
CA ASN A 134 -7.87 8.53 6.17
C ASN A 134 -9.24 7.89 5.86
N GLY A 135 -9.23 6.79 5.10
CA GLY A 135 -10.44 6.07 4.70
C GLY A 135 -11.20 6.68 3.51
N VAL A 136 -10.68 7.72 2.85
CA VAL A 136 -11.29 8.33 1.66
C VAL A 136 -10.53 7.92 0.40
N HIS A 137 -11.23 7.33 -0.58
CA HIS A 137 -10.67 6.95 -1.88
C HIS A 137 -10.21 8.18 -2.70
N LEU A 138 -9.02 8.12 -3.29
CA LEU A 138 -8.39 9.24 -4.01
C LEU A 138 -8.42 9.11 -5.54
N GLY A 139 -9.07 8.07 -6.07
CA GLY A 139 -9.07 7.77 -7.50
C GLY A 139 -7.89 6.91 -7.93
N ILE A 140 -7.94 6.39 -9.16
CA ILE A 140 -6.89 5.55 -9.73
C ILE A 140 -5.62 6.38 -9.96
N ALA A 141 -4.50 5.96 -9.38
CA ALA A 141 -3.19 6.57 -9.57
C ALA A 141 -2.45 5.96 -10.77
N PHE A 142 -2.53 4.64 -10.91
CA PHE A 142 -1.74 3.89 -11.87
C PHE A 142 -2.60 2.85 -12.60
N GLN A 143 -2.23 2.60 -13.86
CA GLN A 143 -2.82 1.57 -14.72
C GLN A 143 -1.70 0.71 -15.30
N ASP A 144 -2.06 -0.46 -15.84
CA ASP A 144 -1.16 -1.42 -16.47
C ASP A 144 -0.03 -1.91 -15.54
N LEU A 145 -0.31 -2.05 -14.24
CA LEU A 145 0.64 -2.66 -13.29
C LEU A 145 0.70 -4.18 -13.54
N GLU A 146 1.91 -4.68 -13.75
CA GLU A 146 2.18 -6.08 -14.05
C GLU A 146 3.40 -6.61 -13.30
N GLY A 147 3.49 -7.94 -13.26
CA GLY A 147 4.64 -8.65 -12.69
C GLY A 147 4.52 -8.93 -11.20
N GLU A 148 5.63 -9.40 -10.64
CA GLU A 148 5.77 -9.66 -9.21
C GLU A 148 6.10 -8.35 -8.48
N LEU A 149 5.10 -7.82 -7.75
CA LEU A 149 5.19 -6.53 -7.07
C LEU A 149 5.22 -6.70 -5.56
N TYR A 150 6.01 -5.86 -4.89
CA TYR A 150 6.10 -5.80 -3.44
C TYR A 150 5.49 -4.48 -2.97
N PRO A 151 4.77 -4.44 -1.83
CA PRO A 151 4.58 -3.21 -1.09
C PRO A 151 5.94 -2.58 -0.81
N CYS A 152 6.05 -1.29 -1.05
CA CYS A 152 7.31 -0.56 -0.95
C CYS A 152 7.05 0.83 -0.38
N VAL A 153 7.89 1.23 0.58
CA VAL A 153 7.92 2.60 1.11
C VAL A 153 9.32 3.15 1.04
N GLY A 154 9.44 4.47 0.95
CA GLY A 154 10.72 5.15 1.02
C GLY A 154 10.62 6.51 1.67
N MET A 155 11.76 6.97 2.17
CA MET A 155 11.90 8.23 2.89
C MET A 155 13.19 8.93 2.47
N ARG A 156 13.11 10.26 2.46
CA ARG A 156 14.27 11.17 2.45
C ARG A 156 14.11 12.28 3.50
N SER A 157 13.36 12.00 4.55
CA SER A 157 13.06 12.93 5.63
C SER A 157 13.70 12.48 6.92
N ARG A 158 14.63 13.27 7.47
CA ARG A 158 15.25 12.98 8.76
C ARG A 158 14.19 12.94 9.86
N GLY A 159 14.26 11.91 10.72
CA GLY A 159 13.26 11.67 11.77
C GLY A 159 11.94 11.07 11.27
N GLY A 160 11.77 10.93 9.94
CA GLY A 160 10.58 10.33 9.36
C GLY A 160 10.39 8.89 9.83
N SER A 161 9.17 8.56 10.23
CA SER A 161 8.81 7.21 10.68
C SER A 161 7.37 6.87 10.31
N MET A 162 7.13 5.60 10.03
CA MET A 162 5.82 5.09 9.64
C MET A 162 5.63 3.65 10.10
N LYS A 163 4.36 3.25 10.29
CA LYS A 163 3.96 1.89 10.64
C LYS A 163 3.08 1.31 9.54
N VAL A 164 3.36 0.08 9.12
CA VAL A 164 2.49 -0.65 8.20
C VAL A 164 1.43 -1.43 8.94
N ASN A 165 0.24 -1.46 8.35
CA ASN A 165 -0.82 -2.40 8.66
C ASN A 165 -1.06 -3.27 7.42
N PHE A 166 -0.57 -4.51 7.44
CA PHE A 166 -0.87 -5.53 6.44
C PHE A 166 -2.14 -6.34 6.78
N GLY A 167 -3.02 -5.81 7.64
CA GLY A 167 -4.22 -6.48 8.15
C GLY A 167 -4.09 -6.95 9.61
N HIS A 168 -3.12 -6.42 10.36
CA HIS A 168 -2.92 -6.73 11.79
C HIS A 168 -3.86 -5.91 12.68
N GLU A 169 -4.33 -4.79 12.15
CA GLU A 169 -5.30 -3.89 12.77
C GLU A 169 -6.43 -3.63 11.77
N LYS A 170 -7.58 -3.14 12.25
CA LYS A 170 -8.69 -2.75 11.35
C LYS A 170 -8.24 -1.61 10.44
N PHE A 171 -8.52 -1.75 9.15
CA PHE A 171 -8.28 -0.67 8.18
C PHE A 171 -9.21 0.52 8.44
N LYS A 172 -8.71 1.74 8.20
CA LYS A 172 -9.54 2.95 8.17
C LYS A 172 -10.43 3.00 6.93
N TYR A 173 -9.99 2.42 5.82
CA TYR A 173 -10.85 2.27 4.65
C TYR A 173 -11.91 1.19 4.88
N THR A 174 -13.16 1.62 5.06
CA THR A 174 -14.29 0.72 5.37
C THR A 174 -15.31 0.61 4.23
N ALA A 175 -15.24 1.49 3.23
CA ALA A 175 -16.26 1.59 2.18
C ALA A 175 -15.66 1.18 0.83
N ILE A 176 -15.92 -0.05 0.38
CA ILE A 176 -15.78 -0.38 -1.05
C ILE A 176 -17.15 -0.14 -1.68
N ASN A 177 -17.26 0.86 -2.55
CA ASN A 177 -18.50 1.15 -3.28
C ASN A 177 -18.42 0.64 -4.74
N ASP A 178 -19.54 0.71 -5.46
CA ASP A 178 -19.61 0.21 -6.86
C ASP A 178 -18.65 0.93 -7.81
N ASP A 179 -18.20 2.14 -7.47
CA ASP A 179 -17.31 2.95 -8.31
C ASP A 179 -15.84 2.49 -8.22
N ASP A 180 -15.46 1.77 -7.15
CA ASP A 180 -14.11 1.22 -6.95
C ASP A 180 -13.88 -0.09 -7.73
N ILE A 181 -14.98 -0.78 -8.12
CA ILE A 181 -14.98 -2.09 -8.76
C ILE A 181 -16.10 -2.11 -9.80
N SER A 182 -15.78 -1.76 -11.05
CA SER A 182 -16.75 -1.69 -12.17
C SER A 182 -17.37 -3.04 -12.58
N ASP A 183 -17.07 -4.12 -11.86
CA ASP A 183 -17.66 -5.45 -12.05
C ASP A 183 -18.36 -5.92 -10.77
N LYS A 184 -19.68 -5.98 -10.87
CA LYS A 184 -20.59 -6.46 -9.82
C LYS A 184 -20.22 -7.85 -9.28
N LEU A 185 -19.68 -8.74 -10.11
CA LEU A 185 -19.25 -10.08 -9.72
C LEU A 185 -17.95 -10.07 -8.89
N LEU A 186 -17.08 -9.08 -9.12
CA LEU A 186 -15.90 -8.87 -8.29
C LEU A 186 -16.29 -8.27 -6.95
N LYS A 187 -17.17 -7.26 -6.94
CA LYS A 187 -17.67 -6.68 -5.68
C LYS A 187 -18.22 -7.76 -4.76
N GLU A 188 -19.00 -8.71 -5.30
CA GLU A 188 -19.53 -9.85 -4.53
C GLU A 188 -18.43 -10.80 -4.02
N LYS A 189 -17.39 -11.08 -4.82
CA LYS A 189 -16.25 -11.91 -4.41
C LYS A 189 -15.34 -11.21 -3.38
N TRP A 190 -15.19 -9.89 -3.48
CA TRP A 190 -14.40 -9.05 -2.57
C TRP A 190 -15.09 -8.87 -1.22
N ILE A 191 -16.40 -8.61 -1.21
CA ILE A 191 -17.20 -8.61 0.03
C ILE A 191 -17.11 -9.98 0.72
N LYS A 192 -17.17 -11.08 -0.04
CA LYS A 192 -16.98 -12.44 0.52
C LYS A 192 -15.57 -12.66 1.10
N ALA A 193 -14.52 -12.20 0.43
CA ALA A 193 -13.14 -12.35 0.90
C ALA A 193 -12.85 -11.51 2.17
N ILE A 194 -13.39 -10.29 2.25
CA ILE A 194 -13.30 -9.44 3.45
C ILE A 194 -14.08 -10.06 4.62
N ASN A 195 -15.26 -10.64 4.35
CA ASN A 195 -16.06 -11.31 5.38
C ASN A 195 -15.45 -12.64 5.84
N GLN A 196 -14.78 -13.40 4.97
CA GLN A 196 -14.07 -14.63 5.34
C GLN A 196 -12.81 -14.40 6.18
N CYS A 197 -12.27 -13.18 6.21
CA CYS A 197 -11.24 -12.77 7.17
C CYS A 197 -11.81 -12.28 8.51
N ASN A 198 -13.14 -12.24 8.67
CA ASN A 198 -13.85 -11.72 9.85
C ASN A 198 -14.64 -12.79 10.64
N ASP A 199 -14.41 -14.09 10.43
CA ASP A 199 -15.20 -15.13 11.12
C ASP A 199 -14.82 -15.26 12.61
N GLU A 200 -15.33 -14.33 13.41
CA GLU A 200 -16.00 -14.55 14.70
C GLU A 200 -16.90 -13.32 14.96
N LEU A 201 -18.15 -13.37 14.51
CA LEU A 201 -19.36 -12.83 15.18
C LEU A 201 -20.61 -12.90 14.27
N GLU A 202 -21.36 -13.99 14.45
CA GLU A 202 -22.84 -14.12 14.35
C GLU A 202 -23.53 -13.92 12.99
N PHE A 203 -24.56 -14.66 12.55
CA PHE A 203 -25.25 -15.89 12.96
C PHE A 203 -26.21 -16.20 11.77
N SER A 204 -26.34 -17.47 11.38
CA SER A 204 -27.53 -18.09 10.74
C SER A 204 -28.43 -17.22 9.82
N ILE A 205 -28.40 -17.47 8.51
CA ILE A 205 -29.63 -17.43 7.70
C ILE A 205 -29.98 -18.88 7.36
N LYS A 206 -30.98 -19.38 8.09
CA LYS A 206 -31.67 -20.64 7.81
C LYS A 206 -32.26 -20.60 6.41
N ASP A 207 -32.14 -21.76 5.77
CA ASP A 207 -33.08 -22.37 4.83
C ASP A 207 -34.28 -21.51 4.43
N ASP A 208 -34.40 -21.24 3.14
CA ASP A 208 -35.70 -21.35 2.48
C ASP A 208 -35.54 -21.96 1.09
N ASN A 209 -36.15 -23.13 0.97
CA ASN A 209 -36.32 -23.94 -0.21
C ASN A 209 -36.99 -23.17 -1.35
N PHE A 210 -36.45 -23.26 -2.56
CA PHE A 210 -37.25 -23.40 -3.77
C PHE A 210 -36.49 -24.24 -4.81
N CYS A 211 -36.84 -25.52 -4.89
CA CYS A 211 -36.80 -26.25 -6.14
C CYS A 211 -37.94 -27.26 -6.14
N THR A 212 -38.93 -27.02 -6.97
CA THR A 212 -40.06 -27.91 -7.25
C THR A 212 -39.66 -28.93 -8.31
N CYS A 213 -39.49 -30.18 -7.90
CA CYS A 213 -40.06 -31.37 -8.52
C CYS A 213 -39.93 -32.57 -7.57
#